data_AF-A0A5V3AUE8-F1
#
_entry.id   AF-A0A5V3AUE8-F1
#
_cell.length_a   1.000
_cell.length_b   1.000
_cell.length_c   1.000
_cell.angle_alpha   90.00
_cell.angle_beta   90.00
_cell.angle_gamma   90.00
#
_symmetry.space_group_name_H-M   'P 1'
#
loop_
_entity.id
_entity.type
_entity.pdbx_description
1 polymer ?
#
loop_
_entity_poly.entity_id
_entity_poly.type
_entity_poly.pdbx_seq_one_letter_code
_entity_poly.pdbx_strand_id
1 'polypeptide(L)'
;MSWFNDIFGFEESTYAGTRANFYIDGPLLHTRGQPSRTFHAGILTLPSLAELRKAVCATEVSRGGGIKLSSLVADAYELHGWPEANGALIQVASQFNLLEMPGEHTTPEKGITSYQHDYTQGPSCAMACAAATVFRNYLVPVGPQTGQTQTCQLNALADMDSVIGIGGIRMQNGYALLQPDTVLAIGKHIETMDEHSRDRVRQSLRVGLHSDTEVTIPGVPKNQRVSQALCSALPVAYHYSPRRDWAPFATLVLEASYEATLLAAVLNYHHTGNPRVYLTLVGGGAFGNDLSWIVSALRRALYLVSHHPLDVRLVNNRKVPVEINSLIREFESQ
;
A
#
# COMPACT_ATOMS: atom_id res chain seq x y z
N MET A 1 1.80 22.82 17.61
CA MET A 1 0.67 21.87 17.66
C MET A 1 1.10 20.64 16.87
N SER A 2 0.50 19.48 17.13
CA SER A 2 0.78 18.28 16.35
C SER A 2 0.15 18.38 14.95
N TRP A 3 0.71 17.67 13.97
CA TRP A 3 0.09 17.54 12.63
C TRP A 3 -1.37 17.09 12.72
N PHE A 4 -1.67 16.16 13.62
CA PHE A 4 -3.02 15.67 13.87
C PHE A 4 -3.96 16.78 14.35
N ASN A 5 -3.53 17.60 15.31
CA ASN A 5 -4.33 18.73 15.80
C ASN A 5 -4.56 19.76 14.69
N ASP A 6 -3.54 20.09 13.91
CA ASP A 6 -3.67 21.07 12.83
C ASP A 6 -4.79 20.67 11.84
N ILE A 7 -4.90 19.38 11.53
CA ILE A 7 -5.93 18.83 10.63
C ILE A 7 -7.29 18.70 11.32
N PHE A 8 -7.38 18.05 12.48
CA PHE A 8 -8.67 17.67 13.07
C PHE A 8 -9.21 18.64 14.12
N GLY A 9 -8.38 19.55 14.62
CA GLY A 9 -8.73 20.59 15.60
C GLY A 9 -8.71 20.14 17.06
N PHE A 10 -8.11 18.99 17.37
CA PHE A 10 -7.92 18.49 18.73
C PHE A 10 -6.70 17.56 18.80
N GLU A 11 -6.12 17.40 19.99
CA GLU A 11 -5.00 16.46 20.19
C GLU A 11 -5.47 15.00 20.25
N GLU A 12 -4.69 14.11 19.65
CA GLU A 12 -4.88 12.68 19.82
C GLU A 12 -4.63 12.28 21.29
N SER A 13 -5.55 11.50 21.87
CA SER A 13 -5.51 11.13 23.29
C SER A 13 -5.52 9.61 23.47
N THR A 14 -6.42 9.06 24.30
CA THR A 14 -6.61 7.61 24.38
C THR A 14 -7.28 7.11 23.10
N TYR A 15 -7.05 5.86 22.71
CA TYR A 15 -7.66 5.28 21.51
C TYR A 15 -9.19 5.44 21.49
N ALA A 16 -9.85 5.16 22.62
CA ALA A 16 -11.30 5.33 22.75
C ALA A 16 -11.74 6.80 22.70
N GLY A 17 -11.00 7.70 23.36
CA GLY A 17 -11.27 9.14 23.33
C GLY A 17 -11.11 9.74 21.94
N THR A 18 -10.01 9.43 21.25
CA THR A 18 -9.78 9.84 19.87
C THR A 18 -10.86 9.29 18.94
N ARG A 19 -11.16 7.98 19.01
CA ARG A 19 -12.20 7.36 18.18
C ARG A 19 -13.57 8.02 18.39
N ALA A 20 -13.94 8.33 19.63
CA ALA A 20 -15.21 8.96 19.96
C ALA A 20 -15.39 10.33 19.31
N ASN A 21 -14.29 11.02 18.98
CA ASN A 21 -14.33 12.31 18.30
C ASN A 21 -14.60 12.21 16.79
N PHE A 22 -14.69 11.00 16.22
CA PHE A 22 -14.97 10.80 14.80
C PHE A 22 -16.23 9.98 14.55
N TYR A 23 -16.82 10.17 13.37
CA TYR A 23 -17.76 9.23 12.76
C TYR A 23 -17.64 9.29 11.24
N ILE A 24 -18.11 8.23 10.58
CA ILE A 24 -18.12 8.11 9.13
C ILE A 24 -19.57 8.10 8.63
N ASP A 25 -19.85 8.84 7.55
CA ASP A 25 -21.11 8.79 6.79
C ASP A 25 -20.77 8.61 5.31
N GLY A 26 -21.01 7.41 4.77
CA GLY A 26 -20.52 7.03 3.45
C GLY A 26 -18.99 7.20 3.34
N PRO A 27 -18.48 7.99 2.37
CA PRO A 27 -17.05 8.27 2.24
C PRO A 27 -16.57 9.48 3.08
N LEU A 28 -17.45 10.13 3.86
CA LEU A 28 -17.15 11.35 4.59
C LEU A 28 -16.80 11.05 6.05
N LEU A 29 -15.64 11.54 6.48
CA LEU A 29 -15.21 11.55 7.88
C LEU A 29 -15.57 12.89 8.51
N HIS A 30 -16.22 12.83 9.66
CA HIS A 30 -16.62 14.00 10.42
C HIS A 30 -15.98 14.02 11.80
N THR A 31 -15.51 15.18 12.23
CA THR A 31 -15.15 15.40 13.64
C THR A 31 -16.38 15.82 14.44
N ARG A 32 -16.47 15.41 15.71
CA ARG A 32 -17.54 15.79 16.63
C ARG A 32 -17.29 17.10 17.38
N GLY A 33 -16.14 17.74 17.13
CA GLY A 33 -15.83 19.05 17.69
C GLY A 33 -16.77 20.16 17.19
N GLN A 34 -16.72 21.31 17.84
CA GLN A 34 -17.48 22.51 17.45
C GLN A 34 -16.49 23.65 17.15
N PRO A 35 -16.39 24.14 15.89
CA PRO A 35 -17.13 23.67 14.71
C PRO A 35 -16.67 22.29 14.23
N SER A 36 -17.59 21.52 13.65
CA SER A 36 -17.29 20.21 13.05
C SER A 36 -16.48 20.40 11.76
N ARG A 37 -15.46 19.55 11.56
CA ARG A 37 -14.69 19.46 10.32
C ARG A 37 -15.10 18.21 9.57
N THR A 38 -15.18 18.31 8.25
CA THR A 38 -15.58 17.21 7.36
C THR A 38 -14.51 17.03 6.29
N PHE A 39 -14.16 15.77 6.03
CA PHE A 39 -13.15 15.37 5.06
C PHE A 39 -13.67 14.22 4.22
N HIS A 40 -13.24 14.12 2.97
CA HIS A 40 -13.50 12.92 2.18
C HIS A 40 -12.46 11.85 2.52
N ALA A 41 -12.81 10.90 3.39
CA ALA A 41 -11.93 9.78 3.71
C ALA A 41 -11.78 8.83 2.52
N GLY A 42 -12.80 8.73 1.68
CA GLY A 42 -12.82 7.83 0.53
C GLY A 42 -13.41 6.46 0.88
N ILE A 43 -13.19 5.48 0.00
CA ILE A 43 -13.69 4.11 0.17
C ILE A 43 -12.52 3.15 0.23
N LEU A 44 -12.39 2.43 1.35
CA LEU A 44 -11.43 1.35 1.49
C LEU A 44 -12.04 0.02 1.04
N THR A 45 -11.32 -0.69 0.17
CA THR A 45 -11.57 -2.09 -0.16
C THR A 45 -10.31 -2.91 0.05
N LEU A 46 -10.47 -4.24 0.11
CA LEU A 46 -9.37 -5.19 0.33
C LEU A 46 -9.30 -6.26 -0.77
N PRO A 47 -9.25 -5.88 -2.06
CA PRO A 47 -9.34 -6.85 -3.14
C PRO A 47 -8.10 -7.77 -3.18
N SER A 48 -8.33 -9.03 -3.53
CA SER A 48 -7.29 -9.95 -3.93
C SER A 48 -6.79 -9.65 -5.34
N LEU A 49 -5.59 -10.11 -5.68
CA LEU A 49 -5.08 -10.02 -7.05
C LEU A 49 -6.01 -10.71 -8.05
N ALA A 50 -6.62 -11.84 -7.70
CA ALA A 50 -7.61 -12.51 -8.54
C ALA A 50 -8.85 -11.62 -8.82
N GLU A 51 -9.36 -10.93 -7.80
CA GLU A 51 -10.49 -10.01 -7.92
C GLU A 51 -10.16 -8.83 -8.84
N LEU A 52 -8.96 -8.26 -8.72
CA LEU A 52 -8.48 -7.18 -9.60
C LEU A 52 -8.32 -7.62 -11.05
N ARG A 53 -7.72 -8.80 -11.30
CA ARG A 53 -7.64 -9.38 -12.65
C ARG A 53 -9.03 -9.55 -13.26
N LYS A 54 -9.97 -10.11 -12.49
CA LYS A 54 -11.36 -10.29 -12.95
C LYS A 54 -12.02 -8.96 -13.27
N ALA A 55 -11.85 -7.94 -12.42
CA ALA A 55 -12.42 -6.62 -12.64
C ALA A 55 -11.86 -5.93 -13.90
N VAL A 56 -10.54 -5.99 -14.13
CA VAL A 56 -9.92 -5.44 -15.34
C VAL A 56 -10.40 -6.18 -16.60
N CYS A 57 -10.48 -7.52 -16.57
CA CYS A 57 -11.01 -8.30 -17.68
C CYS A 57 -12.47 -7.99 -18.02
N ALA A 58 -13.27 -7.62 -17.02
CA ALA A 58 -14.68 -7.25 -17.19
C ALA A 58 -14.89 -5.80 -17.62
N THR A 59 -13.85 -4.97 -17.60
CA THR A 59 -13.92 -3.54 -17.93
C THR A 59 -13.41 -3.31 -19.35
N GLU A 60 -14.17 -2.61 -20.18
CA GLU A 60 -13.71 -2.16 -21.50
C GLU A 60 -12.74 -0.96 -21.35
N VAL A 61 -11.56 -1.20 -20.80
CA VAL A 61 -10.53 -0.16 -20.68
C VAL A 61 -9.86 0.04 -22.02
N SER A 62 -9.75 1.30 -22.47
CA SER A 62 -9.02 1.69 -23.67
C SER A 62 -7.66 1.00 -23.73
N ARG A 63 -7.49 0.15 -24.75
CA ARG A 63 -6.21 -0.48 -25.10
C ARG A 63 -5.59 0.36 -26.20
N GLY A 64 -4.34 0.77 -26.03
CA GLY A 64 -3.64 1.67 -26.95
C GLY A 64 -2.87 2.77 -26.23
N GLY A 65 -1.85 3.34 -26.89
CA GLY A 65 -0.98 4.38 -26.32
C GLY A 65 0.23 3.86 -25.54
N GLY A 66 0.20 2.59 -25.10
CA GLY A 66 1.31 1.92 -24.40
C GLY A 66 1.57 2.49 -23.01
N ILE A 67 2.27 1.70 -22.18
CA ILE A 67 2.75 2.17 -20.88
C ILE A 67 3.89 3.17 -21.07
N LYS A 68 3.89 4.26 -20.28
CA LYS A 68 5.04 5.14 -20.13
C LYS A 68 5.69 4.87 -18.79
N LEU A 69 7.01 4.74 -18.78
CA LEU A 69 7.78 4.50 -17.57
C LEU A 69 8.84 5.57 -17.40
N SER A 70 8.90 6.17 -16.22
CA SER A 70 9.98 7.11 -15.87
C SER A 70 10.24 7.11 -14.37
N SER A 71 11.40 7.64 -13.97
CA SER A 71 11.72 7.86 -12.56
C SER A 71 11.40 9.28 -12.13
N LEU A 72 11.02 9.43 -10.86
CA LEU A 72 10.81 10.70 -10.20
C LEU A 72 11.58 10.71 -8.88
N VAL A 73 12.26 11.82 -8.57
CA VAL A 73 12.75 12.10 -7.22
C VAL A 73 11.82 13.13 -6.60
N ALA A 74 11.08 12.72 -5.56
CA ALA A 74 10.07 13.56 -4.93
C ALA A 74 9.85 13.14 -3.48
N ASP A 75 9.44 14.10 -2.65
CA ASP A 75 8.88 13.84 -1.34
C ASP A 75 7.49 13.23 -1.48
N ALA A 76 7.23 12.13 -0.78
CA ALA A 76 5.99 11.40 -0.91
C ALA A 76 4.79 12.16 -0.34
N TYR A 77 4.97 12.99 0.70
CA TYR A 77 3.91 13.84 1.24
C TYR A 77 3.56 14.93 0.22
N GLU A 78 4.54 15.70 -0.24
CA GLU A 78 4.31 16.78 -1.22
C GLU A 78 3.70 16.30 -2.54
N LEU A 79 4.11 15.12 -3.01
CA LEU A 79 3.61 14.49 -4.24
C LEU A 79 2.08 14.41 -4.30
N HIS A 80 1.43 14.14 -3.17
CA HIS A 80 -0.03 14.05 -3.12
C HIS A 80 -0.72 15.38 -3.43
N GLY A 81 -0.06 16.50 -3.12
CA GLY A 81 -0.57 17.84 -3.35
C GLY A 81 -0.38 18.35 -4.79
N TRP A 82 0.31 17.60 -5.65
CA TRP A 82 0.57 18.05 -7.02
C TRP A 82 -0.73 18.04 -7.85
N PRO A 83 -1.00 19.08 -8.67
CA PRO A 83 -2.16 19.09 -9.56
C PRO A 83 -2.22 17.85 -10.45
N GLU A 84 -1.05 17.36 -10.88
CA GLU A 84 -0.87 16.16 -11.68
C GLU A 84 -1.34 14.86 -11.01
N ALA A 85 -1.26 14.81 -9.68
CA ALA A 85 -1.66 13.68 -8.88
C ALA A 85 -3.17 13.61 -8.65
N ASN A 86 -3.93 14.67 -8.98
CA ASN A 86 -5.37 14.68 -8.76
C ASN A 86 -6.07 13.58 -9.57
N GLY A 87 -6.68 12.60 -8.90
CA GLY A 87 -7.28 11.40 -9.48
C GLY A 87 -6.29 10.29 -9.82
N ALA A 88 -4.99 10.43 -9.51
CA ALA A 88 -3.97 9.41 -9.74
C ALA A 88 -4.01 8.30 -8.67
N LEU A 89 -3.38 7.16 -8.97
CA LEU A 89 -3.11 6.12 -7.98
C LEU A 89 -1.68 6.25 -7.44
N ILE A 90 -1.54 6.24 -6.12
CA ILE A 90 -0.24 6.29 -5.42
C ILE A 90 -0.06 5.00 -4.62
N GLN A 91 1.05 4.29 -4.87
CA GLN A 91 1.43 3.12 -4.09
C GLN A 91 2.04 3.57 -2.76
N VAL A 92 1.54 3.01 -1.67
CA VAL A 92 1.99 3.26 -0.31
C VAL A 92 2.69 2.00 0.20
N ALA A 93 3.95 2.14 0.61
CA ALA A 93 4.64 1.12 1.39
C ALA A 93 4.02 1.08 2.79
N SER A 94 3.13 0.11 2.99
CA SER A 94 2.33 -0.06 4.20
C SER A 94 2.61 -1.44 4.83
N GLN A 95 1.95 -1.75 5.93
CA GLN A 95 1.96 -3.07 6.55
C GLN A 95 0.74 -3.90 6.14
N PHE A 96 0.72 -5.19 6.47
CA PHE A 96 -0.41 -6.07 6.11
C PHE A 96 -1.73 -5.71 6.81
N ASN A 97 -1.70 -4.83 7.82
CA ASN A 97 -2.88 -4.25 8.46
C ASN A 97 -3.26 -2.86 7.92
N LEU A 98 -2.56 -2.36 6.89
CA LEU A 98 -2.78 -1.06 6.25
C LEU A 98 -2.51 0.16 7.14
N LEU A 99 -1.65 0.00 8.15
CA LEU A 99 -1.19 1.08 9.02
C LEU A 99 0.32 1.19 8.93
N GLU A 100 0.85 2.39 9.11
CA GLU A 100 2.27 2.73 8.95
C GLU A 100 2.97 2.89 10.31
N MET A 101 2.73 1.94 11.22
CA MET A 101 3.32 1.95 12.56
C MET A 101 4.85 1.76 12.48
N PRO A 102 5.68 2.42 13.32
CA PRO A 102 7.15 2.34 13.20
C PRO A 102 7.78 0.96 13.45
N GLY A 103 7.06 0.04 14.09
CA GLY A 103 7.58 -1.29 14.43
C GLY A 103 6.49 -2.26 14.88
N GLU A 104 6.84 -3.54 14.94
CA GLU A 104 5.95 -4.65 15.30
C GLU A 104 5.41 -4.57 16.74
N HIS A 105 6.01 -3.73 17.60
CA HIS A 105 5.58 -3.51 18.97
C HIS A 105 4.66 -2.29 19.13
N THR A 106 4.51 -1.47 18.09
CA THR A 106 3.62 -0.32 18.11
C THR A 106 2.23 -0.76 17.70
N THR A 107 1.28 -0.70 18.64
CA THR A 107 -0.10 -1.13 18.40
C THR A 107 -0.94 0.00 17.80
N PRO A 108 -2.05 -0.31 17.09
CA PRO A 108 -3.00 0.70 16.60
C PRO A 108 -3.47 1.72 17.66
N GLU A 109 -3.57 1.28 18.91
CA GLU A 109 -4.00 2.09 20.06
C GLU A 109 -3.02 3.21 20.44
N LYS A 110 -1.77 3.15 19.95
CA LYS A 110 -0.79 4.23 20.10
C LYS A 110 -1.10 5.44 19.21
N GLY A 111 -2.07 5.32 18.30
CA GLY A 111 -2.52 6.41 17.44
C GLY A 111 -1.55 6.69 16.30
N ILE A 112 -1.90 7.71 15.51
CA ILE A 112 -1.25 8.04 14.24
C ILE A 112 -0.47 9.35 14.29
N THR A 113 -0.56 10.13 15.38
CA THR A 113 0.17 11.41 15.51
C THR A 113 1.68 11.23 15.40
N SER A 114 2.19 10.08 15.86
CA SER A 114 3.62 9.77 15.82
C SER A 114 4.20 9.64 14.41
N TYR A 115 3.35 9.50 13.38
CA TYR A 115 3.78 9.40 11.98
C TYR A 115 4.58 10.63 11.53
N GLN A 116 4.33 11.80 12.12
CA GLN A 116 5.08 13.03 11.84
C GLN A 116 6.57 12.96 12.21
N HIS A 117 6.98 11.93 12.97
CA HIS A 117 8.36 11.71 13.37
C HIS A 117 9.03 10.58 12.57
N ASP A 118 8.29 9.92 11.68
CA ASP A 118 8.80 8.89 10.79
C ASP A 118 8.89 9.43 9.36
N TYR A 119 10.12 9.65 8.91
CA TYR A 119 10.40 10.24 7.59
C TYR A 119 10.47 9.19 6.47
N THR A 120 9.94 7.98 6.69
CA THR A 120 9.76 7.01 5.62
C THR A 120 8.55 7.34 4.75
N GLN A 121 8.50 6.75 3.56
CA GLN A 121 7.47 7.09 2.57
C GLN A 121 6.06 6.68 3.02
N GLY A 122 5.90 5.58 3.75
CA GLY A 122 4.61 5.10 4.23
C GLY A 122 3.88 6.15 5.09
N PRO A 123 4.45 6.54 6.24
CA PRO A 123 3.92 7.59 7.11
C PRO A 123 3.69 8.92 6.38
N SER A 124 4.58 9.29 5.45
CA SER A 124 4.39 10.48 4.60
C SER A 124 3.11 10.40 3.75
N CYS A 125 2.88 9.28 3.06
CA CYS A 125 1.62 9.06 2.32
C CYS A 125 0.40 9.01 3.24
N ALA A 126 0.52 8.38 4.40
CA ALA A 126 -0.56 8.29 5.38
C ALA A 126 -0.94 9.68 5.93
N MET A 127 0.05 10.54 6.17
CA MET A 127 -0.18 11.90 6.61
C MET A 127 -0.80 12.78 5.52
N ALA A 128 -0.44 12.56 4.26
CA ALA A 128 -0.99 13.33 3.14
C ALA A 128 -2.51 13.12 2.99
N CYS A 129 -3.01 11.93 3.35
CA CYS A 129 -4.43 11.57 3.34
C CYS A 129 -4.93 11.26 4.75
N ALA A 130 -4.87 12.26 5.65
CA ALA A 130 -5.09 12.05 7.09
C ALA A 130 -6.44 11.41 7.42
N ALA A 131 -7.51 11.83 6.74
CA ALA A 131 -8.86 11.32 6.97
C ALA A 131 -8.97 9.82 6.63
N ALA A 132 -8.34 9.40 5.54
CA ALA A 132 -8.23 8.00 5.15
C ALA A 132 -7.47 7.20 6.22
N THR A 133 -6.37 7.74 6.74
CA THR A 133 -5.56 7.11 7.80
C THR A 133 -6.32 6.99 9.12
N VAL A 134 -7.06 8.03 9.53
CA VAL A 134 -7.96 7.98 10.69
C VAL A 134 -9.00 6.89 10.52
N PHE A 135 -9.62 6.81 9.34
CA PHE A 135 -10.58 5.74 9.05
C PHE A 135 -9.93 4.35 9.21
N ARG A 136 -8.78 4.11 8.59
CA ARG A 136 -8.05 2.82 8.68
C ARG A 136 -7.69 2.44 10.11
N ASN A 137 -7.36 3.40 10.98
CA ASN A 137 -7.00 3.09 12.37
C ASN A 137 -8.23 2.95 13.27
N TYR A 138 -9.17 3.89 13.22
CA TYR A 138 -10.19 4.07 14.25
C TYR A 138 -11.60 3.61 13.87
N LEU A 139 -11.92 3.54 12.57
CA LEU A 139 -13.30 3.37 12.10
C LEU A 139 -13.50 2.23 11.10
N VAL A 140 -12.43 1.63 10.59
CA VAL A 140 -12.55 0.52 9.63
C VAL A 140 -13.24 -0.68 10.29
N PRO A 141 -14.23 -1.31 9.64
CA PRO A 141 -14.78 -2.57 10.12
C PRO A 141 -13.73 -3.68 10.10
N VAL A 142 -13.53 -4.36 11.23
CA VAL A 142 -12.66 -5.54 11.35
C VAL A 142 -13.46 -6.65 12.02
N GLY A 143 -14.06 -7.52 11.20
CA GLY A 143 -15.05 -8.49 11.68
C GLY A 143 -16.20 -7.77 12.42
N PRO A 144 -16.50 -8.10 13.68
CA PRO A 144 -17.54 -7.43 14.47
C PRO A 144 -17.08 -6.11 15.11
N GLN A 145 -15.78 -5.77 15.03
CA GLN A 145 -15.20 -4.58 15.65
C GLN A 145 -15.16 -3.40 14.68
N THR A 146 -15.18 -2.19 15.22
CA THR A 146 -14.86 -0.96 14.49
C THR A 146 -13.52 -0.40 14.97
N GLY A 147 -12.63 -0.16 14.01
CA GLY A 147 -11.24 0.23 14.23
C GLY A 147 -10.33 -0.98 14.50
N GLN A 148 -9.03 -0.77 14.34
CA GLN A 148 -8.00 -1.77 14.55
C GLN A 148 -7.44 -1.68 15.98
N THR A 149 -7.21 -2.83 16.61
CA THR A 149 -6.61 -2.94 17.95
C THR A 149 -5.49 -3.98 17.93
N GLN A 150 -4.69 -4.09 18.98
CA GLN A 150 -3.65 -5.11 19.10
C GLN A 150 -4.19 -6.53 18.85
N THR A 151 -5.44 -6.80 19.22
CA THR A 151 -6.07 -8.13 19.16
C THR A 151 -6.99 -8.33 17.96
N CYS A 152 -7.30 -7.29 17.18
CA CYS A 152 -8.20 -7.37 16.04
C CYS A 152 -7.75 -6.40 14.94
N GLN A 153 -7.16 -6.93 13.87
CA GLN A 153 -6.59 -6.15 12.77
C GLN A 153 -6.94 -6.75 11.43
N LEU A 154 -6.86 -5.92 10.39
CA LEU A 154 -6.83 -6.41 9.03
C LEU A 154 -5.55 -7.23 8.80
N ASN A 155 -5.64 -8.24 7.93
CA ASN A 155 -4.49 -9.03 7.53
C ASN A 155 -4.59 -9.33 6.03
N ALA A 156 -3.92 -8.51 5.23
CA ALA A 156 -3.89 -8.63 3.77
C ALA A 156 -3.06 -9.84 3.27
N LEU A 157 -2.32 -10.52 4.15
CA LEU A 157 -1.59 -11.75 3.84
C LEU A 157 -2.40 -13.03 4.12
N ALA A 158 -3.52 -12.94 4.86
CA ALA A 158 -4.22 -14.10 5.42
C ALA A 158 -4.61 -15.16 4.37
N ASP A 159 -5.19 -14.73 3.25
CA ASP A 159 -5.60 -15.65 2.17
C ASP A 159 -4.38 -16.31 1.50
N MET A 160 -3.27 -15.59 1.35
CA MET A 160 -2.02 -16.15 0.83
C MET A 160 -1.39 -17.14 1.80
N ASP A 161 -1.33 -16.83 3.09
CA ASP A 161 -0.87 -17.73 4.15
C ASP A 161 -1.67 -19.04 4.13
N SER A 162 -3.00 -18.95 4.05
CA SER A 162 -3.87 -20.13 3.95
C SER A 162 -3.61 -20.97 2.69
N VAL A 163 -3.27 -20.36 1.54
CA VAL A 163 -2.98 -21.09 0.30
C VAL A 163 -1.59 -21.73 0.35
N ILE A 164 -0.60 -21.09 0.98
CA ILE A 164 0.73 -21.67 1.23
C ILE A 164 0.61 -22.89 2.15
N GLY A 165 -0.26 -22.84 3.16
CA GLY A 165 -0.59 -23.98 4.00
C GLY A 165 0.55 -24.45 4.93
N ILE A 166 1.60 -23.65 5.08
CA ILE A 166 2.71 -23.91 6.00
C ILE A 166 2.56 -22.96 7.18
N GLY A 167 2.11 -23.51 8.32
CA GLY A 167 1.92 -22.74 9.55
C GLY A 167 3.22 -22.15 10.09
N GLY A 168 3.09 -21.06 10.86
CA GLY A 168 4.22 -20.40 11.53
C GLY A 168 4.35 -18.92 11.23
N ILE A 169 3.51 -18.36 10.35
CA ILE A 169 3.39 -16.92 10.17
C ILE A 169 2.65 -16.32 11.36
N ARG A 170 3.35 -15.56 12.20
CA ARG A 170 2.76 -14.82 13.31
C ARG A 170 2.59 -13.37 12.91
N MET A 171 1.36 -12.97 12.60
CA MET A 171 1.04 -11.56 12.35
C MET A 171 1.08 -10.77 13.66
N GLN A 172 1.86 -9.70 13.71
CA GLN A 172 1.94 -8.80 14.88
C GLN A 172 1.96 -7.35 14.41
N ASN A 173 0.88 -6.61 14.66
CA ASN A 173 0.74 -5.20 14.28
C ASN A 173 1.05 -4.93 12.79
N GLY A 174 0.62 -5.83 11.90
CA GLY A 174 0.84 -5.75 10.46
C GLY A 174 2.17 -6.34 9.95
N TYR A 175 3.04 -6.83 10.85
CA TYR A 175 4.29 -7.48 10.52
C TYR A 175 4.12 -9.00 10.50
N ALA A 176 4.44 -9.63 9.36
CA ALA A 176 4.52 -11.09 9.26
C ALA A 176 5.85 -11.56 9.88
N LEU A 177 5.78 -12.13 11.09
CA LEU A 177 6.95 -12.61 11.82
C LEU A 177 7.07 -14.14 11.69
N LEU A 178 8.25 -14.63 11.30
CA LEU A 178 8.50 -16.04 11.01
C LEU A 178 9.78 -16.52 11.68
N GLN A 179 9.79 -17.78 12.15
CA GLN A 179 11.02 -18.43 12.60
C GLN A 179 11.86 -18.88 11.38
N PRO A 180 13.19 -19.02 11.51
CA PRO A 180 14.05 -19.42 10.39
C PRO A 180 13.62 -20.71 9.69
N ASP A 181 13.22 -21.73 10.45
CA ASP A 181 12.75 -23.01 9.89
C ASP A 181 11.46 -22.85 9.07
N THR A 182 10.55 -21.97 9.51
CA THR A 182 9.32 -21.66 8.76
C THR A 182 9.64 -20.94 7.46
N VAL A 183 10.55 -19.96 7.48
CA VAL A 183 10.99 -19.25 6.26
C VAL A 183 11.56 -20.24 5.25
N LEU A 184 12.46 -21.13 5.70
CA LEU A 184 13.06 -22.15 4.85
C LEU A 184 12.02 -23.14 4.30
N ALA A 185 11.06 -23.56 5.13
CA ALA A 185 10.00 -24.49 4.72
C ALA A 185 9.10 -23.87 3.64
N ILE A 186 8.65 -22.62 3.84
CA ILE A 186 7.88 -21.87 2.85
C ILE A 186 8.68 -21.69 1.56
N GLY A 187 9.95 -21.27 1.67
CA GLY A 187 10.83 -21.07 0.53
C GLY A 187 10.97 -22.33 -0.33
N LYS A 188 11.32 -23.46 0.29
CA LYS A 188 11.44 -24.75 -0.39
C LYS A 188 10.11 -25.21 -1.01
N HIS A 189 9.00 -24.98 -0.33
CA HIS A 189 7.70 -25.35 -0.87
C HIS A 189 7.33 -24.55 -2.12
N ILE A 190 7.60 -23.25 -2.13
CA ILE A 190 7.39 -22.39 -3.31
C ILE A 190 8.29 -22.81 -4.48
N GLU A 191 9.53 -23.20 -4.21
CA GLU A 191 10.48 -23.63 -5.24
C GLU A 191 10.07 -24.94 -5.92
N THR A 192 9.35 -25.84 -5.24
CA THR A 192 8.85 -27.08 -5.84
C THR A 192 7.55 -26.90 -6.63
N MET A 193 6.89 -25.75 -6.52
CA MET A 193 5.68 -25.44 -7.28
C MET A 193 5.97 -25.24 -8.77
N ASP A 194 5.02 -25.60 -9.61
CA ASP A 194 4.98 -25.13 -10.99
C ASP A 194 4.49 -23.67 -11.07
N GLU A 195 4.58 -23.07 -12.25
CA GLU A 195 4.18 -21.67 -12.42
C GLU A 195 2.68 -21.46 -12.18
N HIS A 196 1.85 -22.44 -12.52
CA HIS A 196 0.41 -22.37 -12.28
C HIS A 196 0.10 -22.32 -10.78
N SER A 197 0.77 -23.15 -9.97
CA SER A 197 0.60 -23.17 -8.52
C SER A 197 1.16 -21.90 -7.86
N ARG A 198 2.32 -21.40 -8.30
CA ARG A 198 2.85 -20.10 -7.85
C ARG A 198 1.88 -18.96 -8.17
N ASP A 199 1.27 -18.98 -9.35
CA ASP A 199 0.31 -17.94 -9.73
C ASP A 199 -0.96 -17.99 -8.88
N ARG A 200 -1.43 -19.16 -8.46
CA ARG A 200 -2.53 -19.28 -7.49
C ARG A 200 -2.18 -18.66 -6.14
N VAL A 201 -0.93 -18.80 -5.67
CA VAL A 201 -0.45 -18.14 -4.45
C VAL A 201 -0.42 -16.62 -4.63
N ARG A 202 0.06 -16.11 -5.77
CA ARG A 202 0.02 -14.66 -6.04
C ARG A 202 -1.39 -14.10 -6.05
N GLN A 203 -2.30 -14.83 -6.69
CA GLN A 203 -3.71 -14.46 -6.85
C GLN A 203 -4.45 -14.26 -5.52
N SER A 204 -4.01 -14.90 -4.44
CA SER A 204 -4.64 -14.78 -3.12
C SER A 204 -4.08 -13.64 -2.27
N LEU A 205 -3.01 -12.94 -2.68
CA LEU A 205 -2.59 -11.73 -1.96
C LEU A 205 -3.68 -10.67 -2.05
N ARG A 206 -4.00 -10.04 -0.92
CA ARG A 206 -4.84 -8.83 -0.88
C ARG A 206 -3.97 -7.60 -0.73
N VAL A 207 -4.49 -6.48 -1.23
CA VAL A 207 -3.92 -5.15 -0.99
C VAL A 207 -5.02 -4.21 -0.50
N GLY A 208 -4.66 -3.17 0.26
CA GLY A 208 -5.61 -2.12 0.57
C GLY A 208 -5.76 -1.19 -0.62
N LEU A 209 -6.99 -0.94 -1.07
CA LEU A 209 -7.27 0.10 -2.06
C LEU A 209 -8.19 1.13 -1.43
N HIS A 210 -7.62 2.29 -1.06
CA HIS A 210 -8.37 3.41 -0.53
C HIS A 210 -8.58 4.44 -1.64
N SER A 211 -9.77 4.45 -2.22
CA SER A 211 -10.06 5.27 -3.41
C SER A 211 -10.63 6.63 -3.03
N ASP A 212 -10.31 7.64 -3.84
CA ASP A 212 -10.87 8.99 -3.76
C ASP A 212 -10.66 9.67 -2.39
N THR A 213 -9.46 9.56 -1.84
CA THR A 213 -9.09 10.14 -0.54
C THR A 213 -8.74 11.62 -0.69
N GLU A 214 -9.26 12.48 0.19
CA GLU A 214 -8.87 13.88 0.29
C GLU A 214 -7.41 14.04 0.72
N VAL A 215 -6.69 14.87 -0.03
CA VAL A 215 -5.36 15.31 0.35
C VAL A 215 -5.48 16.45 1.36
N THR A 216 -5.14 16.16 2.61
CA THR A 216 -5.32 17.05 3.77
C THR A 216 -4.12 17.95 4.04
N ILE A 217 -3.23 18.11 3.06
CA ILE A 217 -2.02 18.93 3.16
C ILE A 217 -2.43 20.42 3.19
N PRO A 218 -1.93 21.22 4.14
CA PRO A 218 -2.24 22.64 4.20
C PRO A 218 -1.94 23.38 2.88
N GLY A 219 -2.91 24.16 2.40
CA GLY A 219 -2.79 24.95 1.17
C GLY A 219 -3.13 24.22 -0.12
N VAL A 220 -3.33 22.90 -0.08
CA VAL A 220 -3.81 22.13 -1.24
C VAL A 220 -5.31 22.39 -1.47
N PRO A 221 -5.79 22.46 -2.73
CA PRO A 221 -7.20 22.65 -3.03
C PRO A 221 -8.09 21.58 -2.40
N LYS A 222 -9.27 21.97 -1.87
CA LYS A 222 -10.21 21.05 -1.22
C LYS A 222 -10.72 19.92 -2.11
N ASN A 223 -10.63 20.06 -3.43
CA ASN A 223 -11.01 19.04 -4.40
C ASN A 223 -9.84 18.16 -4.86
N GLN A 224 -8.64 18.33 -4.29
CA GLN A 224 -7.51 17.42 -4.54
C GLN A 224 -7.84 16.05 -3.95
N ARG A 225 -7.91 15.04 -4.80
CA ARG A 225 -8.21 13.66 -4.46
C ARG A 225 -7.18 12.74 -5.06
N VAL A 226 -6.83 11.68 -4.37
CA VAL A 226 -5.97 10.61 -4.89
C VAL A 226 -6.54 9.26 -4.48
N SER A 227 -6.09 8.18 -5.12
CA SER A 227 -6.32 6.82 -4.63
C SER A 227 -5.00 6.27 -4.08
N GLN A 228 -5.04 5.55 -2.97
CA GLN A 228 -3.88 4.89 -2.36
C GLN A 228 -3.97 3.37 -2.49
N ALA A 229 -2.96 2.75 -3.09
CA ALA A 229 -2.75 1.30 -3.05
C ALA A 229 -1.77 0.96 -1.92
N LEU A 230 -2.28 0.43 -0.82
CA LEU A 230 -1.55 0.07 0.38
C LEU A 230 -1.00 -1.35 0.23
N CYS A 231 0.28 -1.45 -0.04
CA CYS A 231 0.97 -2.71 -0.30
C CYS A 231 2.05 -2.94 0.75
N SER A 232 2.10 -4.17 1.26
CA SER A 232 3.15 -4.61 2.19
C SER A 232 4.10 -5.56 1.49
N ALA A 233 5.38 -5.49 1.87
CA ALA A 233 6.34 -6.55 1.60
C ALA A 233 6.54 -7.41 2.86
N LEU A 234 7.36 -8.46 2.76
CA LEU A 234 7.79 -9.20 3.94
C LEU A 234 8.86 -8.40 4.70
N PRO A 235 8.84 -8.37 6.05
CA PRO A 235 9.79 -7.60 6.85
C PRO A 235 11.13 -8.34 7.01
N VAL A 236 11.82 -8.66 5.92
CA VAL A 236 13.06 -9.47 5.88
C VAL A 236 14.13 -9.01 6.88
N ALA A 237 14.33 -7.70 7.05
CA ALA A 237 15.32 -7.14 7.97
C ALA A 237 14.98 -7.30 9.46
N TYR A 238 13.75 -7.69 9.80
CA TYR A 238 13.29 -7.89 11.17
C TYR A 238 13.57 -9.33 11.66
N HIS A 239 14.35 -10.10 10.90
CA HIS A 239 14.60 -11.52 11.13
C HIS A 239 16.09 -11.87 11.03
N TYR A 240 16.47 -12.96 11.69
CA TYR A 240 17.84 -13.50 11.66
C TYR A 240 18.08 -14.52 10.53
N SER A 241 17.04 -14.88 9.77
CA SER A 241 17.15 -15.87 8.70
C SER A 241 17.98 -15.36 7.51
N PRO A 242 18.75 -16.22 6.83
CA PRO A 242 19.47 -15.85 5.61
C PRO A 242 18.54 -15.25 4.55
N ARG A 243 18.95 -14.14 3.91
CA ARG A 243 18.15 -13.47 2.86
C ARG A 243 17.74 -14.43 1.73
N ARG A 244 18.61 -15.37 1.36
CA ARG A 244 18.31 -16.35 0.30
C ARG A 244 17.07 -17.21 0.62
N ASP A 245 16.83 -17.51 1.90
CA ASP A 245 15.70 -18.37 2.31
C ASP A 245 14.37 -17.60 2.19
N TRP A 246 14.42 -16.26 2.28
CA TRP A 246 13.27 -15.38 2.05
C TRP A 246 12.94 -15.20 0.58
N ALA A 247 13.92 -15.32 -0.32
CA ALA A 247 13.80 -14.89 -1.72
C ALA A 247 12.54 -15.45 -2.42
N PRO A 248 12.18 -16.74 -2.30
CA PRO A 248 10.99 -17.26 -2.96
C PRO A 248 9.69 -16.62 -2.46
N PHE A 249 9.55 -16.49 -1.14
CA PHE A 249 8.32 -15.94 -0.54
C PHE A 249 8.22 -14.42 -0.73
N ALA A 250 9.32 -13.70 -0.50
CA ALA A 250 9.39 -12.26 -0.68
C ALA A 250 9.11 -11.87 -2.13
N THR A 251 9.65 -12.60 -3.10
CA THR A 251 9.42 -12.34 -4.52
C THR A 251 7.96 -12.55 -4.89
N LEU A 252 7.29 -13.61 -4.43
CA LEU A 252 5.86 -13.81 -4.71
C LEU A 252 4.97 -12.68 -4.14
N VAL A 253 5.25 -12.22 -2.92
CA VAL A 253 4.54 -11.09 -2.31
C VAL A 253 4.75 -9.80 -3.11
N LEU A 254 5.98 -9.53 -3.53
CA LEU A 254 6.29 -8.36 -4.37
C LEU A 254 5.62 -8.44 -5.74
N GLU A 255 5.70 -9.59 -6.41
CA GLU A 255 5.07 -9.83 -7.71
C GLU A 255 3.57 -9.56 -7.66
N ALA A 256 2.89 -10.11 -6.66
CA ALA A 256 1.46 -9.92 -6.47
C ALA A 256 1.12 -8.47 -6.10
N SER A 257 1.94 -7.81 -5.28
CA SER A 257 1.71 -6.42 -4.85
C SER A 257 1.82 -5.43 -6.02
N TYR A 258 2.87 -5.52 -6.85
CA TYR A 258 3.02 -4.65 -8.01
C TYR A 258 1.96 -4.92 -9.07
N GLU A 259 1.62 -6.19 -9.33
CA GLU A 259 0.57 -6.55 -10.27
C GLU A 259 -0.79 -6.02 -9.80
N ALA A 260 -1.14 -6.22 -8.52
CA ALA A 260 -2.38 -5.70 -7.94
C ALA A 260 -2.43 -4.17 -8.03
N THR A 261 -1.34 -3.48 -7.72
CA THR A 261 -1.27 -2.01 -7.83
C THR A 261 -1.53 -1.53 -9.26
N LEU A 262 -0.88 -2.16 -10.26
CA LEU A 262 -1.02 -1.76 -11.65
C LEU A 262 -2.40 -2.10 -12.22
N LEU A 263 -3.01 -3.22 -11.84
CA LEU A 263 -4.39 -3.53 -12.20
C LEU A 263 -5.38 -2.56 -11.54
N ALA A 264 -5.16 -2.19 -10.28
CA ALA A 264 -5.93 -1.15 -9.61
C ALA A 264 -5.77 0.20 -10.32
N ALA A 265 -4.59 0.51 -10.86
CA ALA A 265 -4.35 1.72 -11.64
C ALA A 265 -5.12 1.73 -12.96
N VAL A 266 -5.21 0.59 -13.64
CA VAL A 266 -6.04 0.44 -14.85
C VAL A 266 -7.50 0.78 -14.54
N LEU A 267 -8.04 0.25 -13.43
CA LEU A 267 -9.40 0.55 -12.98
C LEU A 267 -9.56 2.02 -12.54
N ASN A 268 -8.56 2.55 -11.83
CA ASN A 268 -8.56 3.96 -11.39
C ASN A 268 -8.56 4.90 -12.60
N TYR A 269 -7.73 4.65 -13.62
CA TYR A 269 -7.71 5.42 -14.86
C TYR A 269 -9.07 5.39 -15.57
N HIS A 270 -9.72 4.23 -15.62
CA HIS A 270 -11.07 4.13 -16.17
C HIS A 270 -12.08 5.01 -15.43
N HIS A 271 -11.96 5.15 -14.10
CA HIS A 271 -12.87 5.97 -13.30
C HIS A 271 -12.53 7.47 -13.30
N THR A 272 -11.25 7.84 -13.27
CA THR A 272 -10.81 9.23 -13.06
C THR A 272 -10.32 9.91 -14.33
N GLY A 273 -10.01 9.14 -15.38
CA GLY A 273 -9.33 9.63 -16.58
C GLY A 273 -7.87 9.99 -16.36
N ASN A 274 -7.32 9.86 -15.14
CA ASN A 274 -5.91 10.15 -14.87
C ASN A 274 -5.06 8.87 -15.00
N PRO A 275 -4.15 8.79 -15.99
CA PRO A 275 -3.35 7.60 -16.24
C PRO A 275 -2.18 7.43 -15.26
N ARG A 276 -1.92 8.42 -14.41
CA ARG A 276 -0.71 8.45 -13.59
C ARG A 276 -0.77 7.43 -12.45
N VAL A 277 0.35 6.74 -12.30
CA VAL A 277 0.59 5.80 -11.22
C VAL A 277 1.94 6.10 -10.61
N TYR A 278 1.97 6.38 -9.32
CA TYR A 278 3.20 6.62 -8.58
C TYR A 278 3.55 5.35 -7.82
N LEU A 279 4.61 4.65 -8.24
CA LEU A 279 5.07 3.43 -7.59
C LEU A 279 6.29 3.74 -6.72
N THR A 280 6.37 3.07 -5.57
CA THR A 280 7.56 3.11 -4.72
C THR A 280 8.28 1.76 -4.79
N LEU A 281 9.53 1.70 -4.33
CA LEU A 281 10.27 0.45 -4.20
C LEU A 281 9.85 -0.24 -2.89
N VAL A 282 8.63 -0.80 -2.90
CA VAL A 282 8.00 -1.43 -1.73
C VAL A 282 8.96 -2.46 -1.12
N GLY A 283 9.18 -2.36 0.19
CA GLY A 283 10.01 -3.30 0.94
C GLY A 283 11.52 -3.06 0.89
N GLY A 284 12.03 -2.19 0.01
CA GLY A 284 13.48 -1.97 -0.18
C GLY A 284 14.16 -1.11 0.90
N GLY A 285 13.37 -0.46 1.76
CA GLY A 285 13.84 0.34 2.89
C GLY A 285 13.93 -0.48 4.18
N ALA A 286 13.17 -0.09 5.21
CA ALA A 286 13.19 -0.71 6.54
C ALA A 286 12.95 -2.23 6.51
N PHE A 287 12.16 -2.74 5.57
CA PHE A 287 11.85 -4.16 5.45
C PHE A 287 13.00 -4.97 4.82
N GLY A 288 13.98 -4.34 4.17
CA GLY A 288 15.21 -4.99 3.70
C GLY A 288 15.05 -6.03 2.59
N ASN A 289 14.03 -5.90 1.75
CA ASN A 289 13.90 -6.75 0.55
C ASN A 289 15.01 -6.39 -0.44
N ASP A 290 15.54 -7.40 -1.14
CA ASP A 290 16.61 -7.18 -2.11
C ASP A 290 16.10 -6.40 -3.32
N LEU A 291 16.88 -5.43 -3.79
CA LEU A 291 16.53 -4.59 -4.92
C LEU A 291 16.29 -5.42 -6.18
N SER A 292 17.03 -6.51 -6.38
CA SER A 292 16.85 -7.39 -7.54
C SER A 292 15.48 -8.07 -7.56
N TRP A 293 14.94 -8.46 -6.39
CA TRP A 293 13.60 -9.05 -6.27
C TRP A 293 12.53 -8.02 -6.61
N ILE A 294 12.69 -6.81 -6.09
CA ILE A 294 11.79 -5.67 -6.36
C ILE A 294 11.75 -5.35 -7.85
N VAL A 295 12.92 -5.19 -8.48
CA VAL A 295 13.03 -4.86 -9.91
C VAL A 295 12.47 -5.99 -10.79
N SER A 296 12.70 -7.25 -10.42
CA SER A 296 12.14 -8.41 -11.13
C SER A 296 10.61 -8.43 -11.07
N ALA A 297 10.05 -8.25 -9.87
CA ALA A 297 8.61 -8.22 -9.65
C ALA A 297 7.94 -7.05 -10.38
N LEU A 298 8.54 -5.86 -10.30
CA LEU A 298 8.09 -4.67 -11.01
C LEU A 298 8.12 -4.88 -12.54
N ARG A 299 9.22 -5.40 -13.09
CA ARG A 299 9.33 -5.72 -14.52
C ARG A 299 8.21 -6.65 -14.96
N ARG A 300 7.98 -7.75 -14.23
CA ARG A 300 6.91 -8.71 -14.53
C ARG A 300 5.55 -8.00 -14.57
N ALA A 301 5.23 -7.21 -13.55
CA ALA A 301 3.95 -6.52 -13.45
C ALA A 301 3.74 -5.48 -14.57
N LEU A 302 4.78 -4.72 -14.93
CA LEU A 302 4.74 -3.74 -16.03
C LEU A 302 4.45 -4.41 -17.39
N TYR A 303 5.07 -5.56 -17.67
CA TYR A 303 4.78 -6.30 -18.91
C TYR A 303 3.31 -6.74 -19.01
N LEU A 304 2.71 -7.17 -17.90
CA LEU A 304 1.31 -7.61 -17.86
C LEU A 304 0.31 -6.49 -18.22
N VAL A 305 0.65 -5.24 -17.91
CA VAL A 305 -0.21 -4.07 -18.18
C VAL A 305 0.31 -3.18 -19.31
N SER A 306 1.35 -3.60 -20.04
CA SER A 306 2.05 -2.79 -21.06
C SER A 306 1.15 -2.23 -22.17
N HIS A 307 0.01 -2.85 -22.41
CA HIS A 307 -0.98 -2.46 -23.42
C HIS A 307 -1.99 -1.40 -22.93
N HIS A 308 -1.95 -1.04 -21.66
CA HIS A 308 -2.76 0.03 -21.07
C HIS A 308 -2.00 1.37 -21.08
N PRO A 309 -2.68 2.50 -21.27
CA PRO A 309 -2.06 3.83 -21.37
C PRO A 309 -1.68 4.42 -19.99
N LEU A 310 -1.03 3.64 -19.14
CA LEU A 310 -0.59 4.11 -17.83
C LEU A 310 0.67 4.98 -17.95
N ASP A 311 0.74 6.05 -17.14
CA ASP A 311 1.94 6.86 -16.95
C ASP A 311 2.55 6.52 -15.59
N VAL A 312 3.45 5.54 -15.59
CA VAL A 312 4.07 5.00 -14.37
C VAL A 312 5.32 5.81 -14.00
N ARG A 313 5.29 6.38 -12.80
CA ARG A 313 6.36 7.17 -12.18
C ARG A 313 6.94 6.41 -11.00
N LEU A 314 8.19 5.96 -11.14
CA LEU A 314 8.93 5.30 -10.05
C LEU A 314 9.48 6.36 -9.12
N VAL A 315 8.86 6.52 -7.95
CA VAL A 315 9.19 7.50 -6.93
C VAL A 315 10.38 7.04 -6.09
N ASN A 316 11.40 7.89 -6.03
CA ASN A 316 12.63 7.67 -5.29
C ASN A 316 12.86 8.85 -4.34
N ASN A 317 13.27 8.58 -3.10
CA ASN A 317 13.46 9.66 -2.11
C ASN A 317 14.75 10.49 -2.38
N ARG A 318 15.81 9.86 -2.94
CA ARG A 318 17.11 10.55 -3.11
C ARG A 318 17.74 10.33 -4.48
N LYS A 319 18.08 9.07 -4.77
CA LYS A 319 18.78 8.69 -5.99
C LYS A 319 18.05 7.55 -6.65
N VAL A 320 17.98 7.60 -7.97
CA VAL A 320 17.45 6.52 -8.80
C VAL A 320 18.52 5.42 -8.90
N PRO A 321 18.24 4.17 -8.46
CA PRO A 321 19.15 3.04 -8.62
C PRO A 321 19.46 2.76 -10.10
N VAL A 322 20.63 2.19 -10.38
CA VAL A 322 21.05 1.92 -11.77
C VAL A 322 20.14 0.87 -12.43
N GLU A 323 19.64 -0.07 -11.63
CA GLU A 323 18.71 -1.11 -12.02
C GLU A 323 17.37 -0.52 -12.49
N ILE A 324 16.93 0.57 -11.87
CA ILE A 324 15.72 1.30 -12.26
C ILE A 324 15.94 2.03 -13.59
N ASN A 325 17.09 2.68 -13.78
CA ASN A 325 17.43 3.30 -15.07
C ASN A 325 17.51 2.27 -16.20
N SER A 326 18.02 1.07 -15.92
CA SER A 326 18.04 -0.03 -16.89
C SER A 326 16.64 -0.52 -17.23
N LEU A 327 15.74 -0.64 -16.23
CA LEU A 327 14.34 -0.99 -16.46
C LEU A 327 13.59 0.09 -17.27
N ILE A 328 13.86 1.38 -17.03
CA ILE A 328 13.25 2.46 -17.81
C ILE A 328 13.64 2.35 -19.29
N ARG A 329 14.93 2.18 -19.58
CA ARG A 329 15.43 2.01 -20.96
C ARG A 329 14.84 0.79 -21.67
N GLU A 330 14.57 -0.28 -20.94
CA GLU A 330 13.91 -1.49 -21.45
C GLU A 330 12.52 -1.15 -22.01
N PHE A 331 11.74 -0.31 -21.31
CA PHE A 331 10.38 0.09 -21.72
C PHE A 331 10.34 1.28 -22.69
N GLU A 332 11.40 2.09 -22.79
CA GLU A 332 11.52 3.12 -23.84
C GLU A 332 11.76 2.52 -25.23
N SER A 333 12.23 1.27 -25.30
CA SER A 333 12.58 0.58 -26.55
C SER A 333 11.44 -0.22 -27.19
N GLN A 334 10.25 -0.19 -26.61
CA GLN A 334 9.04 -0.94 -27.04
C GLN A 334 8.08 -0.05 -27.84
#